data_AF-A0A1I1RHJ1-F1
#
_entry.id   AF-A0A1I1RHJ1-F1
#
_cell.length_a   1.000
_cell.length_b   1.000
_cell.length_c   1.000
_cell.angle_alpha   90.00
_cell.angle_beta   90.00
_cell.angle_gamma   90.00
#
_symmetry.space_group_name_H-M   'P 1'
#
loop_
_entity.id
_entity.type
_entity.pdbx_description
1 polymer ?
#
loop_
_entity_poly.entity_id
_entity_poly.type
_entity_poly.pdbx_seq_one_letter_code
_entity_poly.pdbx_strand_id
1 'polypeptide(L)'
;MENYKKSINDMSWCGLVSLAIAQQNGDCGFNAMQENKFLSMWLHSAYKQKRFPKAIAPDLEHLMKIAKSKGQFAQLKSLLNELYQNAE
;
A
#
# COMPACT_ATOMS: atom_id res chain seq x y z
N MET A 1 2.90 17.28 -12.32
CA MET A 1 3.73 16.52 -11.36
C MET A 1 3.18 16.61 -9.93
N GLU A 2 2.70 17.77 -9.49
CA GLU A 2 2.14 17.96 -8.15
C GLU A 2 0.95 17.05 -7.82
N ASN A 3 -0.01 16.93 -8.74
CA ASN A 3 -1.16 16.02 -8.59
C ASN A 3 -0.76 14.53 -8.52
N TYR A 4 0.37 14.15 -9.15
CA TYR A 4 0.88 12.78 -9.09
C TYR A 4 1.50 12.50 -7.73
N LYS A 5 2.39 13.37 -7.25
CA LYS A 5 2.99 13.26 -5.91
C LYS A 5 1.93 13.20 -4.82
N LYS A 6 0.94 14.09 -4.89
CA LYS A 6 -0.21 14.07 -3.97
C LYS A 6 -0.94 12.73 -4.01
N SER A 7 -1.20 12.18 -5.19
CA SER A 7 -1.90 10.89 -5.33
C SER A 7 -1.10 9.72 -4.75
N ILE A 8 0.23 9.71 -4.93
CA ILE A 8 1.13 8.72 -4.33
C ILE A 8 1.19 8.87 -2.80
N ASN A 9 1.24 10.10 -2.29
CA ASN A 9 1.18 10.38 -0.86
C ASN A 9 -0.15 9.87 -0.26
N ASP A 10 -1.29 10.27 -0.85
CA ASP A 10 -2.63 9.86 -0.44
C ASP A 10 -2.75 8.32 -0.42
N MET A 11 -2.24 7.64 -1.45
CA MET A 11 -2.25 6.17 -1.53
C MET A 11 -1.41 5.53 -0.43
N SER A 12 -0.19 6.01 -0.25
CA SER A 12 0.74 5.48 0.75
C SER A 12 0.20 5.64 2.16
N TRP A 13 -0.29 6.84 2.47
CA TRP A 13 -0.92 7.15 3.75
C TRP A 13 -2.17 6.30 4.01
N CYS A 14 -3.08 6.21 3.03
CA CYS A 14 -4.29 5.39 3.18
C CYS A 14 -3.98 3.91 3.43
N GLY A 15 -2.94 3.37 2.78
CA GLY A 15 -2.50 1.98 2.99
C GLY A 15 -1.97 1.75 4.41
N LEU A 16 -1.11 2.67 4.89
CA LEU A 16 -0.54 2.62 6.23
C LEU A 16 -1.61 2.78 7.32
N VAL A 17 -2.53 3.74 7.17
CA VAL A 17 -3.64 3.94 8.10
C VAL A 17 -4.58 2.75 8.11
N SER A 18 -4.92 2.18 6.95
CA SER A 18 -5.75 0.98 6.89
C SER A 18 -5.11 -0.21 7.61
N LEU A 19 -3.79 -0.38 7.50
CA LEU A 19 -3.05 -1.40 8.24
C LEU A 19 -3.09 -1.13 9.75
N ALA A 20 -2.86 0.10 10.19
CA ALA A 20 -2.89 0.47 11.60
C ALA A 20 -4.28 0.22 12.23
N ILE A 21 -5.36 0.55 11.52
CA ILE A 21 -6.73 0.28 11.96
C ILE A 21 -6.96 -1.23 12.10
N ALA A 22 -6.57 -2.03 11.10
CA ALA A 22 -6.72 -3.49 11.17
C ALA A 22 -5.90 -4.11 12.31
N GLN A 23 -4.73 -3.55 12.60
CA GLN A 23 -3.90 -3.95 13.74
C GLN A 23 -4.57 -3.63 15.08
N GLN A 24 -5.13 -2.43 15.22
CA GLN A 24 -5.85 -2.03 16.42
C GLN A 24 -7.11 -2.87 16.68
N ASN A 25 -7.82 -3.28 15.62
CA ASN A 25 -9.01 -4.11 15.71
C ASN A 25 -8.71 -5.60 15.94
N GLY A 26 -7.44 -6.02 15.83
CA GLY A 26 -7.05 -7.44 15.90
C GLY A 26 -7.28 -8.23 14.61
N ASP A 27 -7.66 -7.57 13.51
CA ASP A 27 -7.85 -8.19 12.19
C ASP A 27 -6.53 -8.54 11.50
N CYS A 28 -5.42 -7.91 11.92
CA CYS A 28 -4.08 -8.15 11.41
C CYS A 28 -3.04 -8.09 12.55
N GLY A 29 -2.18 -9.08 12.68
CA GLY A 29 -1.04 -8.97 13.60
C GLY A 29 0.10 -8.08 13.10
N PHE A 30 1.06 -7.81 13.98
CA PHE A 30 2.19 -6.90 13.74
C PHE A 30 3.41 -7.56 13.06
N ASN A 31 3.33 -8.83 12.67
CA ASN A 31 4.44 -9.51 12.01
C ASN A 31 4.43 -9.28 10.49
N ALA A 32 5.62 -9.34 9.88
CA ALA A 32 5.80 -9.03 8.46
C ALA A 32 4.92 -9.87 7.53
N MET A 33 4.64 -11.14 7.84
CA MET A 33 3.78 -11.99 7.02
C MET A 33 2.34 -11.47 7.01
N GLN A 34 1.79 -11.13 8.17
CA GLN A 34 0.43 -10.62 8.31
C GLN A 34 0.28 -9.23 7.67
N GLU A 35 1.24 -8.33 7.92
CA GLU A 35 1.25 -7.00 7.32
C GLU A 35 1.30 -7.07 5.78
N ASN A 36 2.19 -7.91 5.22
CA ASN A 36 2.27 -8.08 3.77
C ASN A 36 1.01 -8.69 3.18
N LYS A 37 0.41 -9.70 3.83
CA LYS A 37 -0.85 -10.29 3.38
C LYS A 37 -1.95 -9.24 3.35
N PHE A 38 -2.11 -8.47 4.44
CA PHE A 38 -3.10 -7.42 4.55
C PHE A 38 -2.93 -6.37 3.43
N LEU A 39 -1.72 -5.82 3.30
CA LEU A 39 -1.43 -4.78 2.30
C LEU A 39 -1.60 -5.29 0.86
N SER A 40 -1.26 -6.55 0.58
CA SER A 40 -1.50 -7.17 -0.73
C SER A 40 -2.99 -7.18 -1.09
N MET A 41 -3.85 -7.59 -0.15
CA MET A 41 -5.30 -7.60 -0.34
C MET A 41 -5.86 -6.18 -0.45
N TRP A 42 -5.34 -5.25 0.35
CA TRP A 42 -5.73 -3.85 0.32
C TRP A 42 -5.40 -3.21 -1.03
N LEU A 43 -4.19 -3.41 -1.56
CA LEU A 43 -3.76 -2.90 -2.87
C LEU A 43 -4.66 -3.44 -3.99
N HIS A 44 -4.94 -4.74 -3.98
CA HIS A 44 -5.82 -5.36 -4.97
C HIS A 44 -7.25 -4.79 -4.91
N SER A 45 -7.76 -4.54 -3.70
CA SER A 45 -9.08 -3.94 -3.48
C SER A 45 -9.13 -2.47 -3.92
N ALA A 46 -8.09 -1.69 -3.59
CA ALA A 46 -7.98 -0.29 -3.97
C ALA A 46 -7.91 -0.11 -5.49
N TYR A 47 -7.16 -0.97 -6.18
CA TYR A 47 -7.08 -0.99 -7.64
C TYR A 47 -8.44 -1.33 -8.26
N LYS A 48 -9.10 -2.41 -7.82
CA LYS A 48 -10.43 -2.80 -8.32
C LYS A 48 -11.50 -1.73 -8.11
N GLN A 49 -11.46 -1.06 -6.97
CA GLN A 49 -12.40 0.01 -6.62
C GLN A 49 -12.06 1.35 -7.29
N LYS A 50 -10.94 1.45 -8.01
CA LYS A 50 -10.45 2.69 -8.63
C LYS A 50 -10.40 3.85 -7.62
N ARG A 51 -9.94 3.57 -6.39
CA ARG A 51 -9.90 4.54 -5.28
C ARG A 51 -8.99 5.74 -5.57
N PHE A 52 -8.04 5.59 -6.49
CA PHE A 52 -7.04 6.60 -6.81
C PHE A 52 -7.07 6.99 -8.30
N PRO A 53 -6.54 8.17 -8.65
CA PRO A 53 -6.45 8.61 -10.04
C PRO A 53 -5.69 7.63 -10.93
N LYS A 54 -6.09 7.54 -12.21
CA LYS A 54 -5.43 6.67 -13.21
C LYS A 54 -3.93 6.95 -13.36
N ALA A 55 -3.47 8.14 -13.01
CA ALA A 55 -2.06 8.54 -13.08
C ALA A 55 -1.14 7.66 -12.22
N ILE A 56 -1.65 7.08 -11.12
CA ILE A 56 -0.87 6.20 -10.24
C ILE A 56 -1.22 4.71 -10.40
N ALA A 57 -2.05 4.36 -11.39
CA ALA A 57 -2.37 2.97 -11.67
C ALA A 57 -1.13 2.11 -11.97
N PRO A 58 -0.11 2.60 -12.73
CA PRO A 58 1.13 1.85 -12.93
C PRO A 58 1.88 1.56 -11.63
N ASP A 59 1.89 2.50 -10.67
CA ASP A 59 2.55 2.35 -9.37
C ASP A 59 1.84 1.30 -8.50
N LEU A 60 0.51 1.33 -8.47
CA LEU A 60 -0.31 0.29 -7.82
C LEU A 60 -0.03 -1.10 -8.40
N GLU A 61 0.01 -1.21 -9.73
CA GLU A 61 0.33 -2.47 -10.40
C GLU A 61 1.75 -2.95 -10.09
N HIS A 62 2.72 -2.02 -10.00
CA HIS A 62 4.09 -2.34 -9.61
C HIS A 62 4.16 -2.88 -8.18
N LEU A 63 3.51 -2.22 -7.22
CA LEU A 63 3.41 -2.68 -5.84
C LEU A 63 2.73 -4.06 -5.74
N MET A 64 1.67 -4.30 -6.52
CA MET A 64 1.00 -5.60 -6.59
C MET A 64 1.92 -6.69 -7.18
N LYS A 65 2.76 -6.36 -8.15
CA LYS A 65 3.77 -7.29 -8.69
C LYS A 65 4.84 -7.63 -7.65
N ILE A 66 5.32 -6.65 -6.89
CA ILE A 66 6.26 -6.86 -5.77
C ILE A 66 5.62 -7.76 -4.71
N ALA A 67 4.39 -7.47 -4.32
CA ALA A 67 3.62 -8.26 -3.36
C ALA A 67 3.53 -9.73 -3.78
N LYS A 68 3.20 -9.96 -5.06
CA LYS A 68 3.08 -11.31 -5.63
C LYS A 68 4.42 -12.04 -5.73
N SER A 69 5.51 -11.35 -6.11
CA SER A 69 6.81 -11.97 -6.34
C SER A 69 7.55 -12.30 -5.05
N LYS A 70 7.44 -11.43 -4.03
CA LYS A 70 8.18 -11.56 -2.77
C LYS A 70 7.35 -12.10 -1.62
N GLY A 71 6.01 -12.13 -1.73
CA GLY A 71 5.12 -12.64 -0.70
C GLY A 71 5.38 -11.98 0.67
N GLN A 72 5.66 -12.79 1.69
CA GLN A 72 6.00 -12.30 3.04
C GLN A 72 7.29 -11.46 3.13
N PHE A 73 8.16 -11.53 2.11
CA PHE A 73 9.39 -10.75 2.02
C PHE A 73 9.24 -9.47 1.19
N ALA A 74 8.00 -9.11 0.80
CA ALA A 74 7.75 -7.93 -0.01
C ALA A 74 8.01 -6.61 0.72
N GLN A 75 7.97 -6.62 2.06
CA GLN A 75 8.18 -5.44 2.92
C GLN A 75 7.28 -4.25 2.50
N LEU A 76 6.02 -4.53 2.14
CA LEU A 76 5.09 -3.53 1.60
C LEU A 76 4.89 -2.33 2.54
N LYS A 77 4.91 -2.55 3.86
CA LYS A 77 4.84 -1.46 4.84
C LYS A 77 6.01 -0.49 4.70
N SER A 78 7.23 -0.99 4.55
CA SER A 78 8.44 -0.17 4.34
C SER A 78 8.35 0.57 3.02
N LEU A 79 7.95 -0.09 1.94
CA LEU A 79 7.78 0.54 0.63
C LEU A 79 6.74 1.68 0.65
N LEU A 80 5.60 1.49 1.33
CA LEU A 80 4.61 2.55 1.47
C LEU A 80 5.14 3.70 2.34
N ASN A 81 5.90 3.42 3.39
CA ASN A 81 6.57 4.47 4.18
C ASN A 81 7.57 5.26 3.32
N GLU A 82 8.41 4.61 2.53
CA GLU A 82 9.35 5.26 1.62
C GLU A 82 8.62 6.14 0.58
N LEU A 83 7.55 5.63 -0.02
CA LEU A 83 6.74 6.39 -0.97
C LEU A 83 6.06 7.61 -0.33
N TYR A 84 5.64 7.49 0.92
CA TYR A 84 5.08 8.61 1.68
C TYR A 84 6.15 9.68 1.96
N GLN A 85 7.31 9.28 2.47
CA GLN A 85 8.42 10.19 2.81
C GLN A 85 9.02 10.89 1.58
N ASN A 86 9.08 10.21 0.44
CA ASN A 86 9.62 10.77 -0.80
C ASN A 86 8.60 11.64 -1.59
N ALA A 87 7.33 11.64 -1.19
CA ALA A 87 6.29 12.44 -1.81
C ALA A 87 6.10 13.82 -1.15
N GLU A 88 6.66 14.02 0.05
CA GLU A 88 6.85 15.33 0.70
C GLU A 88 7.93 16.16 -0.01
#